data_AF-A0AA44ICM1-F1
#
_entry.id   AF-A0AA44ICM1-F1
#
_cell.length_a   1.000
_cell.length_b   1.000
_cell.length_c   1.000
_cell.angle_alpha   90.00
_cell.angle_beta   90.00
_cell.angle_gamma   90.00
#
_symmetry.space_group_name_H-M   'P 1'
#
loop_
_entity.id
_entity.type
_entity.pdbx_description
1 polymer ?
#
loop_
_entity_poly.entity_id
_entity_poly.type
_entity_poly.pdbx_seq_one_letter_code
_entity_poly.pdbx_strand_id
1 'polypeptide(L)' 'MITSGIRKVMPAGPTPVPGPPRRSRRAGLVRQAFEALDRAARYQVIPPLLQARTPRARRERLERAVRALAAGAR' A
#
# COMPACT_ATOMS: atom_id res chain seq x y z
N MET A 1 -58.22 13.51 -20.59
CA MET A 1 -57.82 12.09 -20.58
C MET A 1 -56.33 12.01 -20.28
N ILE A 2 -55.97 11.30 -19.21
CA ILE A 2 -54.64 11.26 -18.59
C ILE A 2 -54.03 9.90 -18.93
N THR A 3 -52.80 9.84 -19.44
CA THR A 3 -51.95 8.64 -19.33
C THR A 3 -50.50 9.03 -19.06
N SER A 4 -50.17 8.95 -17.77
CA SER A 4 -48.85 9.12 -17.18
C SER A 4 -47.97 7.90 -17.50
N GLY A 5 -46.89 8.11 -18.24
CA GLY A 5 -45.88 7.08 -18.52
C GLY A 5 -44.87 6.98 -17.38
N ILE A 6 -45.08 6.04 -16.45
CA ILE A 6 -44.14 5.77 -15.36
C ILE A 6 -42.95 4.97 -15.94
N ARG A 7 -41.79 5.62 -16.12
CA ARG A 7 -40.52 4.92 -16.36
C ARG A 7 -40.10 4.19 -15.09
N LYS A 8 -40.08 2.86 -15.16
CA LYS A 8 -39.50 1.97 -14.14
C LYS A 8 -37.99 2.20 -14.07
N VAL A 9 -37.53 2.94 -13.07
CA VAL A 9 -36.10 3.07 -12.74
C VAL A 9 -35.65 1.73 -12.14
N MET A 10 -34.80 0.99 -12.85
CA MET A 10 -34.18 -0.21 -12.27
C MET A 10 -33.16 0.20 -11.19
N PRO A 11 -33.11 -0.48 -10.05
CA PRO A 11 -32.08 -0.23 -9.05
C PRO A 11 -30.71 -0.59 -9.62
N ALA A 12 -29.72 0.26 -9.38
CA ALA A 12 -28.34 0.01 -9.74
C ALA A 12 -27.90 -1.36 -9.18
N GLY A 13 -27.44 -2.26 -10.06
CA GLY A 13 -26.81 -3.51 -9.63
C GLY A 13 -25.62 -3.23 -8.70
N PRO A 14 -25.13 -4.23 -7.96
CA PRO A 14 -23.99 -4.04 -7.07
C PRO A 14 -22.83 -3.46 -7.87
N THR A 15 -22.33 -2.28 -7.46
CA THR A 15 -21.11 -1.70 -8.01
C THR A 15 -20.02 -2.77 -7.98
N PRO A 16 -19.31 -3.02 -9.10
CA PRO A 16 -18.20 -3.97 -9.09
C PRO A 16 -17.22 -3.53 -8.02
N VAL A 17 -17.10 -4.34 -6.96
CA VAL A 17 -16.09 -4.12 -5.93
C VAL A 17 -14.74 -4.20 -6.64
N PRO A 18 -13.89 -3.15 -6.54
CA PRO A 18 -12.55 -3.24 -7.10
C PRO A 18 -11.87 -4.44 -6.46
N GLY A 19 -11.44 -5.39 -7.29
CA GLY A 19 -10.70 -6.57 -6.83
C GLY A 19 -9.49 -6.15 -5.98
N PRO A 20 -8.99 -7.03 -5.10
CA PRO A 20 -7.89 -6.69 -4.21
C PRO A 20 -6.72 -6.11 -5.01
N PRO A 21 -6.07 -5.04 -4.52
CA PRO A 21 -5.00 -4.38 -5.25
C PRO A 21 -3.92 -5.42 -5.59
N ARG A 22 -3.67 -5.60 -6.89
CA ARG A 22 -2.57 -6.46 -7.36
C ARG A 22 -1.29 -5.93 -6.73
N ARG A 23 -0.65 -6.70 -5.84
CA ARG A 23 0.62 -6.31 -5.22
C ARG A 23 1.62 -5.99 -6.33
N SER A 24 2.17 -4.78 -6.32
CA SER A 24 3.15 -4.37 -7.33
C SER A 24 4.39 -5.27 -7.22
N ARG A 25 4.93 -5.71 -8.37
CA ARG A 25 6.16 -6.52 -8.43
C ARG A 25 7.29 -5.90 -7.61
N ARG A 26 7.38 -4.57 -7.62
CA ARG A 26 8.36 -3.79 -6.85
C ARG A 26 8.18 -3.91 -5.34
N ALA A 27 6.93 -3.93 -4.83
CA ALA A 27 6.67 -4.20 -3.41
C ALA A 27 7.09 -5.62 -3.01
N GLY A 28 6.95 -6.60 -3.91
CA GLY A 28 7.45 -7.96 -3.71
C GLY A 28 8.97 -8.03 -3.57
N LEU A 29 9.70 -7.32 -4.43
CA LEU A 29 11.18 -7.28 -4.40
C LEU A 29 11.72 -6.60 -3.13
N VAL A 30 11.13 -5.48 -2.72
CA VAL A 30 11.52 -4.79 -1.48
C VAL A 30 11.30 -5.68 -0.25
N ARG A 31 10.20 -6.44 -0.24
CA ARG A 31 9.93 -7.41 0.81
C ARG A 31 11.00 -8.50 0.87
N GLN A 32 11.36 -9.09 -0.27
CA GLN A 32 12.41 -10.10 -0.33
C GLN A 32 13.77 -9.54 0.11
N ALA A 33 14.13 -8.32 -0.33
CA ALA A 33 15.37 -7.66 0.09
C ALA A 33 15.42 -7.47 1.61
N PHE A 34 14.31 -7.05 2.23
CA PHE A 34 14.22 -6.93 3.69
C PHE A 34 14.28 -8.29 4.40
N GLU A 35 13.62 -9.31 3.87
CA GLU A 35 13.65 -10.68 4.41
C GLU A 35 15.05 -11.32 4.27
N ALA A 36 15.85 -10.91 3.29
CA ALA A 36 17.23 -11.36 3.12
C ALA A 36 18.22 -10.71 4.10
N LEU A 37 17.85 -9.60 4.75
CA LEU A 37 18.69 -8.96 5.76
C LEU A 37 18.88 -9.88 6.97
N ASP A 38 20.12 -9.91 7.49
CA ASP A 38 20.39 -10.52 8.78
C ASP A 38 19.75 -9.73 9.92
N ARG A 39 19.77 -10.31 11.12
CA ARG A 39 19.12 -9.73 12.30
C ARG A 39 19.66 -8.33 12.64
N ALA A 40 20.96 -8.11 12.55
CA ALA A 40 21.57 -6.82 12.85
C ALA A 40 21.17 -5.76 11.82
N ALA A 41 21.21 -6.10 10.53
CA ALA A 41 20.77 -5.20 9.46
C ALA A 41 19.28 -4.82 9.58
N ARG A 42 18.40 -5.77 9.97
CA ARG A 42 16.99 -5.44 10.26
C ARG A 42 16.84 -4.46 11.43
N TYR A 43 17.68 -4.57 12.46
CA TYR A 43 17.71 -3.61 13.57
C TYR A 43 18.30 -2.24 13.19
N GLN A 44 18.92 -2.08 12.03
CA GLN A 44 19.27 -0.74 11.54
C GLN A 44 18.07 -0.07 10.84
N VAL A 45 17.16 -0.87 10.26
CA VAL A 45 15.99 -0.38 9.53
C VAL A 45 14.77 -0.13 10.43
N ILE A 46 14.46 -1.05 11.36
CA ILE A 46 13.23 -1.01 12.17
C ILE A 46 13.21 0.16 13.19
N PRO A 47 14.25 0.37 14.02
CA PRO A 47 14.18 1.36 15.11
C PRO A 47 13.93 2.79 14.64
N PRO A 48 14.55 3.30 13.56
CA PRO A 48 14.24 4.64 13.05
C PRO A 48 12.76 4.82 12.67
N LEU A 49 12.10 3.75 12.19
CA LEU A 49 10.67 3.77 11.86
C LEU A 49 9.81 3.83 13.12
N LEU A 50 10.21 3.10 14.18
CA LEU A 50 9.52 3.11 15.47
C LEU A 50 9.72 4.42 16.23
N GLN A 51 10.89 5.04 16.12
CA GLN A 51 11.22 6.33 16.76
C GLN A 51 10.52 7.54 16.11
N ALA A 52 9.84 7.37 14.97
CA ALA A 52 9.16 8.45 14.29
C ALA A 52 7.90 8.90 15.06
N ARG A 53 8.01 10.06 15.72
CA ARG A 53 6.96 10.66 16.57
C ARG A 53 5.74 11.19 15.81
N THR A 54 5.85 11.45 14.50
CA THR A 54 4.74 11.96 13.69
C THR A 54 4.44 11.03 12.51
N PRO A 55 3.18 10.95 12.05
CA PRO A 55 2.82 10.16 10.87
C PRO A 55 3.61 10.55 9.62
N ARG A 56 3.84 11.86 9.42
CA ARG A 56 4.63 12.39 8.31
C ARG A 56 6.08 11.90 8.36
N ALA A 57 6.75 12.05 9.50
CA ALA A 57 8.13 11.61 9.65
C ALA A 57 8.27 10.08 9.54
N ARG A 58 7.26 9.32 9.97
CA ARG A 58 7.22 7.87 9.78
C ARG A 58 7.18 7.50 8.31
N ARG A 59 6.32 8.18 7.55
CA ARG A 59 6.19 7.98 6.10
C ARG A 59 7.46 8.33 5.34
N GLU A 60 8.06 9.49 5.63
CA GLU A 60 9.32 9.91 5.00
C GLU A 60 10.47 8.91 5.28
N ARG A 61 10.59 8.42 6.51
CA ARG A 61 11.59 7.39 6.87
C ARG A 61 11.31 6.07 6.17
N LEU A 62 10.06 5.63 6.11
CA LEU A 62 9.67 4.41 5.40
C LEU A 62 10.01 4.49 3.91
N GLU A 63 9.69 5.61 3.27
CA GLU A 63 9.99 5.83 1.85
C GLU A 63 11.50 5.83 1.57
N ARG A 64 12.33 6.32 2.49
CA ARG A 64 13.79 6.21 2.39
C ARG A 64 14.26 4.76 2.54
N ALA A 65 13.78 4.04 3.54
CA ALA A 65 14.13 2.63 3.76
C ALA A 65 13.74 1.75 2.56
N VAL A 66 12.53 1.92 2.03
CA VAL A 66 12.06 1.23 0.82
C VAL A 66 12.93 1.54 -0.39
N ARG A 67 13.34 2.80 -0.57
CA ARG A 67 14.26 3.19 -1.65
C ARG A 67 15.64 2.56 -1.49
N ALA A 68 16.19 2.54 -0.28
CA ALA A 68 17.48 1.92 0.02
C ALA A 68 17.46 0.41 -0.26
N LEU A 69 16.43 -0.29 0.22
CA LEU A 69 16.22 -1.72 -0.05
C LEU A 69 16.02 -2.01 -1.54
N ALA A 70 15.28 -1.16 -2.25
CA ALA A 70 15.10 -1.29 -3.69
C ALA A 70 16.38 -1.04 -4.49
N ALA A 71 17.31 -0.23 -3.95
CA ALA A 71 18.61 0.07 -4.55
C ALA A 71 19.68 -0.98 -4.21
N GLY A 72 19.38 -1.95 -3.32
CA GLY A 72 20.33 -2.97 -2.89
C GLY A 72 21.40 -2.45 -1.91
N ALA A 73 21.18 -1.28 -1.30
CA ALA A 73 22.02 -0.82 -0.21
C ALA A 73 21.84 -1.78 0.98
N ARG A 74 22.94 -2.40 1.41
CA ARG A 74 23.02 -3.29 2.58
C ARG A 74 22.89 -2.50 3.87
#